data_AF-A0A3D2GWP0-F1
#
_entry.id   AF-A0A3D2GWP0-F1
#
_cell.length_a   1.000
_cell.length_b   1.000
_cell.length_c   1.000
_cell.angle_alpha   90.00
_cell.angle_beta   90.00
_cell.angle_gamma   90.00
#
_symmetry.space_group_name_H-M   'P 1'
#
loop_
_entity.id
_entity.type
_entity.pdbx_description
1 polymer ?
#
loop_
_entity_poly.entity_id
_entity_poly.type
_entity_poly.pdbx_seq_one_letter_code
_entity_poly.pdbx_strand_id
1 'polypeptide(L)'
;HGIVLQPTFIVGPDIKNGKLVPILTDYMPTEINIHLVYPHNRYLTAKVRSFIDFMVAHFKGAPPWDDWLKDYPDHAVAKQS
;
A
#
# COMPACT_ATOMS: atom_id res chain seq x y z
N HIS A 1 18.79 14.57 11.10
CA HIS A 1 18.72 13.50 10.09
C HIS A 1 18.64 12.17 10.80
N GLY A 2 17.76 11.27 10.38
CA GLY A 2 17.54 10.00 11.06
C GLY A 2 16.87 9.00 10.14
N ILE A 3 16.70 7.79 10.64
CA ILE A 3 16.02 6.70 9.96
C ILE A 3 14.60 6.60 10.53
N VAL A 4 13.62 6.30 9.68
CA VAL A 4 12.24 6.11 10.08
C VAL A 4 11.63 4.93 9.32
N LEU A 5 10.77 4.18 9.99
CA LEU A 5 9.90 3.20 9.35
C LEU A 5 8.56 3.87 9.05
N GLN A 6 8.25 4.07 7.77
CA GLN A 6 7.00 4.70 7.33
C GLN A 6 6.34 3.89 6.22
N PRO A 7 4.99 3.86 6.15
CA PRO A 7 4.29 3.28 5.03
C PRO A 7 4.58 4.03 3.71
N THR A 8 4.67 3.27 2.62
CA THR A 8 4.99 3.82 1.30
C THR A 8 3.92 4.74 0.72
N PHE A 9 2.66 4.63 1.17
CA PHE A 9 1.62 5.58 0.76
C PHE A 9 1.86 7.02 1.27
N ILE A 10 2.71 7.19 2.29
CA ILE A 10 3.11 8.51 2.80
C ILE A 10 4.37 8.99 2.08
N VAL A 11 5.39 8.13 2.02
CA VAL A 11 6.76 8.53 1.61
C VAL A 11 7.14 8.15 0.18
N GLY A 12 6.31 7.38 -0.52
CA GLY A 12 6.57 6.91 -1.89
C GLY A 12 6.96 8.03 -2.87
N PRO A 13 6.27 9.19 -2.88
CA PRO A 13 6.68 10.32 -3.72
C PRO A 13 8.06 10.87 -3.36
N ASP A 14 8.44 10.90 -2.09
CA ASP A 14 9.74 11.40 -1.65
C ASP A 14 10.87 10.40 -1.96
N ILE A 15 10.57 9.10 -1.93
CA ILE A 15 11.49 8.05 -2.42
C ILE A 15 11.71 8.23 -3.92
N LYS A 16 10.63 8.33 -4.70
CA LYS A 16 10.69 8.52 -6.16
C LYS A 16 11.47 9.79 -6.55
N ASN A 17 11.35 10.85 -5.76
CA ASN A 17 12.06 12.12 -6.00
C ASN A 17 13.49 12.14 -5.41
N GLY A 18 13.99 11.05 -4.83
CA GLY A 18 15.34 10.94 -4.27
C GLY A 18 15.56 11.73 -2.96
N LYS A 19 14.50 12.22 -2.33
CA LYS A 19 14.57 12.91 -1.02
C LYS A 19 14.72 11.90 0.13
N LEU A 20 14.23 10.68 -0.08
CA LEU A 20 14.38 9.56 0.84
C LEU A 20 15.02 8.39 0.10
N VAL A 21 15.85 7.64 0.83
CA VAL A 21 16.53 6.44 0.30
C VAL A 21 16.06 5.24 1.12
N PRO A 22 15.44 4.22 0.49
CA PRO A 22 15.10 2.97 1.16
C PRO A 22 16.36 2.25 1.63
N ILE A 23 16.33 1.71 2.84
CA ILE A 23 17.41 0.91 3.42
C ILE A 23 16.83 -0.32 4.12
N LEU A 24 17.66 -1.34 4.35
CA LEU A 24 17.25 -2.59 5.04
C LEU A 24 16.03 -3.26 4.40
N THR A 25 15.91 -3.20 3.08
CA THR A 25 14.73 -3.71 2.36
C THR A 25 14.58 -5.22 2.39
N ASP A 26 15.65 -5.94 2.73
CA ASP A 26 15.59 -7.40 2.99
C ASP A 26 14.90 -7.73 4.32
N TYR A 27 14.66 -6.72 5.15
CA TYR A 27 14.09 -6.84 6.50
C TYR A 27 12.75 -6.08 6.60
N MET A 28 11.90 -6.22 5.59
CA MET A 28 10.59 -5.58 5.59
C MET A 28 9.67 -6.14 6.68
N PRO A 29 8.97 -5.29 7.43
CA PRO A 29 7.95 -5.73 8.37
C PRO A 29 6.77 -6.37 7.63
N THR A 30 5.99 -7.18 8.36
CA THR A 30 4.77 -7.80 7.83
C THR A 30 3.87 -6.77 7.15
N GLU A 31 3.28 -7.15 6.02
CA GLU A 31 2.39 -6.29 5.26
C GLU A 31 1.24 -5.76 6.13
N ILE A 32 1.03 -4.45 6.05
CA ILE A 32 -0.10 -3.79 6.71
C ILE A 32 -1.28 -3.82 5.75
N ASN A 33 -2.28 -4.62 6.08
CA ASN A 33 -3.52 -4.70 5.30
C ASN A 33 -4.48 -3.57 5.66
N ILE A 34 -5.09 -2.97 4.63
CA ILE A 34 -6.20 -2.01 4.81
C ILE A 34 -7.51 -2.77 4.68
N HIS A 35 -8.36 -2.68 5.69
CA HIS A 35 -9.62 -3.40 5.74
C HIS A 35 -10.82 -2.45 5.67
N LEU A 36 -11.81 -2.79 4.85
CA LEU A 36 -13.14 -2.18 4.89
C LEU A 36 -14.02 -2.97 5.87
N VAL A 37 -14.27 -2.40 7.04
CA VAL A 37 -15.06 -3.05 8.10
C VAL A 37 -16.47 -2.48 8.14
N TYR A 38 -17.47 -3.36 8.17
CA TYR A 38 -18.88 -3.00 8.27
C TYR A 38 -19.66 -3.98 9.17
N PRO A 39 -20.77 -3.57 9.81
CA PRO A 39 -21.56 -4.46 10.66
C PRO A 39 -22.17 -5.62 9.88
N HIS A 40 -22.14 -6.82 10.47
CA HIS A 40 -22.62 -8.06 9.86
C HIS A 40 -24.16 -8.17 9.74
N ASN A 41 -24.95 -7.26 10.33
CA ASN A 41 -26.40 -7.46 10.41
C ASN A 41 -27.18 -7.12 9.13
N ARG A 42 -27.55 -8.21 8.44
CA ARG A 42 -28.70 -8.55 7.58
C ARG A 42 -29.15 -7.68 6.40
N TYR A 43 -28.76 -6.41 6.27
CA TYR A 43 -29.07 -5.65 5.04
C TYR A 43 -27.90 -4.75 4.66
N LEU A 44 -26.96 -5.31 3.90
CA LEU A 44 -25.97 -4.49 3.20
C LEU A 44 -26.72 -3.63 2.20
N THR A 45 -26.91 -2.35 2.52
CA THR A 45 -27.65 -1.43 1.66
C THR A 45 -26.97 -1.36 0.28
N ALA A 46 -27.75 -1.11 -0.77
CA ALA A 46 -27.21 -0.95 -2.12
C ALA A 46 -26.10 0.10 -2.17
N LYS A 47 -26.24 1.20 -1.40
CA LYS A 47 -25.22 2.24 -1.27
C LYS A 47 -23.89 1.71 -0.70
N VAL A 48 -23.94 0.91 0.36
CA VAL A 48 -22.72 0.32 0.96
C VAL A 48 -22.07 -0.66 -0.01
N ARG A 49 -22.86 -1.51 -0.69
CA ARG A 49 -22.33 -2.41 -1.72
C ARG A 49 -21.64 -1.63 -2.84
N SER A 50 -22.30 -0.63 -3.41
CA SER A 50 -21.71 0.19 -4.47
C SER A 50 -20.44 0.91 -4.03
N PHE A 51 -20.36 1.36 -2.78
CA PHE A 51 -19.14 1.95 -2.23
C PHE A 51 -18.01 0.93 -2.10
N ILE A 52 -18.31 -0.28 -1.60
CA ILE A 52 -17.32 -1.38 -1.51
C ILE A 52 -16.81 -1.72 -2.92
N ASP A 53 -17.71 -1.90 -3.89
CA ASP A 53 -17.34 -2.23 -5.27
C ASP A 53 -16.43 -1.16 -5.88
N PHE A 54 -16.75 0.12 -5.64
CA PHE A 54 -15.92 1.26 -6.06
C PHE A 54 -14.52 1.21 -5.42
N MET A 55 -14.44 1.02 -4.11
CA MET A 55 -13.16 0.97 -3.39
C MET A 55 -12.30 -0.21 -3.85
N VAL A 56 -12.90 -1.40 -3.98
CA VAL A 56 -12.19 -2.59 -4.49
C VAL A 56 -11.67 -2.36 -5.90
N ALA A 57 -12.47 -1.75 -6.78
CA ALA A 57 -12.02 -1.41 -8.12
C ALA A 57 -10.89 -0.37 -8.11
N HIS A 58 -10.97 0.65 -7.26
CA HIS A 58 -9.98 1.73 -7.17
C HIS A 58 -8.62 1.26 -6.66
N PHE A 59 -8.59 0.35 -5.68
CA PHE A 59 -7.36 -0.17 -5.09
C PHE A 59 -6.90 -1.49 -5.73
N LYS A 60 -7.46 -1.86 -6.89
CA LYS A 60 -7.05 -3.08 -7.59
C LYS A 60 -5.69 -2.91 -8.27
N GLY A 61 -4.79 -3.85 -8.02
CA GLY A 61 -3.49 -3.92 -8.69
C GLY A 61 -2.34 -3.35 -7.84
N ALA A 62 -1.22 -3.06 -8.49
CA ALA A 62 -0.06 -2.49 -7.80
C ALA A 62 -0.39 -1.07 -7.32
N PRO A 63 -0.11 -0.74 -6.05
CA PRO A 63 -0.38 0.60 -5.55
C PRO A 63 0.45 1.67 -6.29
N PRO A 64 -0.15 2.80 -6.68
CA PRO A 64 0.55 3.82 -7.46
C PRO A 64 1.69 4.49 -6.70
N TRP A 65 1.61 4.54 -5.36
CA TRP A 65 2.68 5.06 -4.51
C TRP A 65 3.91 4.15 -4.44
N ASP A 66 3.82 2.91 -4.93
CA ASP A 66 4.93 1.97 -5.02
C ASP A 66 5.61 1.93 -6.40
N ASP A 67 5.31 2.91 -7.25
CA ASP A 67 5.96 3.07 -8.56
C ASP A 67 7.49 3.13 -8.48
N TRP A 68 8.04 3.61 -7.36
CA TRP A 68 9.48 3.69 -7.12
C TRP A 68 10.15 2.31 -7.15
N LEU A 69 9.44 1.21 -6.92
CA LEU A 69 10.01 -0.15 -7.01
C LEU A 69 10.57 -0.46 -8.42
N LYS A 70 10.11 0.23 -9.46
CA LYS A 70 10.63 0.07 -10.83
C LYS A 70 12.09 0.49 -10.96
N ASP A 71 12.49 1.50 -10.19
CA ASP A 71 13.86 2.03 -10.18
C ASP A 71 14.78 1.21 -9.25
N TYR A 72 14.18 0.24 -8.53
CA TYR A 72 14.73 -0.50 -7.40
C TYR A 72 14.34 -1.99 -7.52
N PRO A 73 14.81 -2.71 -8.56
CA PRO A 73 14.30 -4.03 -8.92
C PRO A 73 14.58 -5.13 -7.88
N ASP A 74 15.70 -5.02 -7.16
CA ASP A 74 16.06 -5.98 -6.09
C ASP A 74 15.10 -5.89 -4.89
N HIS A 75 14.31 -4.82 -4.80
CA HIS A 75 13.39 -4.55 -3.70
C HIS A 75 11.96 -5.06 -3.95
N ALA A 76 11.66 -5.54 -5.17
CA ALA A 76 10.32 -6.04 -5.54
C ALA A 76 10.05 -7.49 -5.06
N VAL A 77 11.08 -8.23 -4.66
CA VAL A 77 11.02 -9.67 -4.35
C VAL A 77 10.24 -9.97 -3.05
N ALA A 78 10.13 -8.99 -2.15
CA ALA A 78 9.45 -9.19 -0.86
C ALA A 78 7.90 -9.14 -0.93
N LYS A 79 7.31 -8.77 -2.07
CA LYS A 79 5.85 -8.57 -2.23
C LYS A 79 5.03 -9.84 -2.53
N GLN A 80 5.61 -11.03 -2.44
CA GLN A 80 5.01 -12.23 -3.01
C GLN A 80 4.92 -13.43 -2.05
N SER A 81 4.93 -13.21 -0.73
CA SER A 81 4.76 -14.27 0.28
C SER A 81 3.57 -14.02 1.19
#